data_AF-A0A496RIS7-F1
#
_entry.id   AF-A0A496RIS7-F1
#
_cell.length_a   1.000
_cell.length_b   1.000
_cell.length_c   1.000
_cell.angle_alpha   90.00
_cell.angle_beta   90.00
_cell.angle_gamma   90.00
#
_symmetry.space_group_name_H-M   'P 1'
#
loop_
_entity.id
_entity.type
_entity.pdbx_description
1 polymer ?
#
loop_
_entity_poly.entity_id
_entity_poly.type
_entity_poly.pdbx_seq_one_letter_code
_entity_poly.pdbx_strand_id
1 'polypeptide(L)' 'DLTEEGKWILDFNKAYNPWCAYSKDYACPLTPPENWLKVPIYAGEKNYKKH' A
#
# COMPACT_ATOMS: atom_id res chain seq x y z
N ASP A 1 -4.53 1.01 14.02
CA ASP A 1 -5.12 1.30 15.35
C ASP A 1 -6.12 0.22 15.73
N LEU A 2 -6.09 -0.25 16.97
CA LEU A 2 -7.02 -1.26 17.49
C LEU A 2 -8.26 -0.55 18.03
N THR A 3 -9.46 -0.96 17.63
CA THR A 3 -10.72 -0.42 18.14
C THR A 3 -11.08 -1.05 19.48
N GLU A 4 -12.00 -0.43 20.22
CA GLU A 4 -12.51 -0.97 21.50
C GLU A 4 -13.17 -2.34 21.32
N GLU A 5 -13.72 -2.64 20.14
CA GLU A 5 -14.30 -3.93 19.78
C GLU A 5 -13.25 -4.97 19.31
N GLY A 6 -11.95 -4.67 19.44
CA GLY A 6 -10.86 -5.58 19.10
C GLY A 6 -10.60 -5.73 17.59
N LYS A 7 -11.03 -4.77 16.77
CA LYS A 7 -10.77 -4.77 15.31
C LYS A 7 -9.59 -3.88 14.94
N TRP A 8 -8.90 -4.21 13.87
CA TRP A 8 -7.85 -3.35 13.32
C TRP A 8 -8.40 -2.38 12.29
N ILE A 9 -8.06 -1.11 12.43
CA ILE A 9 -8.29 -0.09 11.40
C ILE A 9 -7.21 -0.23 10.33
N LEU A 10 -7.64 -0.60 9.13
CA LEU A 10 -6.83 -0.59 7.92
C LEU A 10 -7.10 0.71 7.14
N ASP A 11 -6.17 1.66 7.25
CA ASP A 11 -6.29 2.97 6.63
C ASP A 11 -5.49 3.06 5.32
N PHE A 12 -6.18 2.93 4.19
CA PHE A 12 -5.55 3.04 2.86
C PHE A 12 -5.04 4.45 2.53
N ASN A 13 -5.45 5.50 3.25
CA ASN A 13 -4.89 6.84 3.05
C ASN A 13 -3.42 6.94 3.45
N LYS A 14 -2.95 6.00 4.28
CA LYS A 14 -1.55 5.91 4.73
C LYS A 14 -0.74 4.89 3.93
N ALA A 15 -1.30 4.29 2.89
CA ALA A 15 -0.56 3.41 2.01
C ALA A 15 0.59 4.16 1.31
N TYR A 16 1.74 3.52 1.20
CA TYR A 16 2.97 4.07 0.61
C TYR A 16 3.60 3.06 -0.35
N ASN A 17 4.38 3.54 -1.31
CA ASN A 17 5.10 2.67 -2.23
C ASN A 17 6.39 2.14 -1.57
N PRO A 18 6.73 0.85 -1.73
CA PRO A 18 8.02 0.34 -1.30
C PRO A 18 9.19 1.05 -2.00
N TRP A 19 10.37 1.06 -1.38
CA TRP A 19 11.57 1.73 -1.91
C TRP A 19 11.95 1.33 -3.34
N CYS A 20 11.63 0.10 -3.75
CA CYS A 20 11.87 -0.38 -5.11
C CYS A 20 11.11 0.42 -6.19
N ALA A 21 10.05 1.15 -5.83
CA ALA A 21 9.35 2.07 -6.73
C ALA A 21 10.18 3.34 -7.04
N TYR A 22 11.19 3.64 -6.23
CA TYR A 22 12.02 4.85 -6.31
C TYR A 22 13.46 4.56 -6.75
N SER A 23 14.01 3.42 -6.37
CA SER A 23 15.37 3.00 -6.75
C SER A 23 15.42 1.53 -7.16
N LYS A 24 16.25 1.23 -8.15
CA LYS A 24 16.51 -0.14 -8.64
C LYS A 24 17.41 -0.95 -7.70
N ASP A 25 18.02 -0.31 -6.71
CA ASP A 25 18.89 -0.97 -5.73
C ASP A 25 18.11 -1.80 -4.71
N TYR A 26 16.78 -1.67 -4.69
CA TYR A 26 15.90 -2.37 -3.76
C TYR A 26 15.02 -3.39 -4.48
N ALA A 27 14.92 -4.60 -3.92
CA ALA A 27 14.02 -5.62 -4.41
C ALA A 27 12.56 -5.32 -3.99
N CYS A 28 11.61 -5.53 -4.91
CA CYS A 28 10.19 -5.38 -4.59
C CYS A 28 9.64 -6.59 -3.84
N PRO A 29 8.80 -6.38 -2.80
CA PRO A 29 8.08 -7.47 -2.18
C PRO A 29 7.00 -8.00 -3.14
N LEU A 30 6.90 -9.31 -3.28
CA LEU A 30 5.80 -9.95 -3.99
C LEU A 30 4.68 -10.27 -2.98
N THR A 31 3.49 -9.71 -3.20
CA THR A 31 2.33 -10.03 -2.35
C THR A 31 1.70 -11.34 -2.82
N PRO A 32 1.24 -12.19 -1.89
CA PRO A 32 0.50 -13.40 -2.25
C PRO A 32 -0.86 -13.04 -2.87
N PRO A 33 -1.44 -13.88 -3.74
CA PRO A 33 -2.68 -13.59 -4.46
C PRO A 33 -3.88 -13.29 -3.55
N GLU A 34 -3.93 -13.87 -2.35
CA GLU A 34 -5.00 -13.66 -1.37
C GLU A 34 -5.09 -12.20 -0.89
N ASN A 35 -3.99 -11.44 -1.01
CA ASN A 35 -3.94 -10.03 -0.65
C ASN A 35 -4.36 -9.09 -1.80
N TRP A 36 -4.78 -9.62 -2.94
CA TRP A 36 -5.16 -8.82 -4.10
C TRP A 36 -6.62 -8.39 -4.00
N LEU A 37 -6.83 -7.09 -3.77
CA LEU A 37 -8.16 -6.51 -3.72
C LEU A 37 -8.75 -6.42 -5.14
N LYS A 38 -9.99 -6.89 -5.31
CA LYS A 38 -10.72 -6.79 -6.59
C LYS A 38 -11.34 -5.41 -6.84
N VAL A 39 -11.22 -4.51 -5.87
CA VAL A 39 -11.77 -3.15 -5.92
C VAL A 39 -10.63 -2.14 -6.05
N PRO A 40 -10.83 -1.05 -6.82
CA PRO A 40 -9.85 0.00 -6.90
C PRO A 40 -9.80 0.81 -5.60
N ILE A 41 -8.59 1.15 -5.16
CA ILE A 41 -8.33 2.03 -4.03
C ILE A 41 -7.69 3.32 -4.54
N TYR A 42 -8.42 4.44 -4.44
CA TYR A 42 -7.99 5.75 -4.96
C TYR A 42 -7.34 6.65 -3.89
N ALA A 43 -6.78 6.05 -2.84
CA ALA A 43 -6.19 6.72 -1.68
C ALA A 43 -4.71 6.32 -1.51
N GLY A 44 -4.00 7.01 -0.60
CA GLY A 44 -2.58 6.75 -0.32
C GLY A 44 -1.64 7.57 -1.19
N GLU A 45 -0.35 7.25 -1.08
CA GLU A 45 0.70 7.86 -1.89
C GLU A 45 0.47 7.56 -3.37
N LYS A 46 0.36 8.63 -4.16
CA LYS A 46 0.27 8.56 -5.61
C LYS A 46 1.57 9.11 -6.13
N ASN A 47 2.46 8.23 -6.56
CA ASN A 47 3.73 8.63 -7.17
C ASN A 47 3.44 9.19 -8.57
N TYR A 48 2.90 10.41 -8.62
CA TYR A 48 2.68 11.19 -9.82
C TYR A 48 4.02 11.62 -10.37
N LYS A 49 4.76 10.74 -11.06
CA LYS A 49 5.89 11.21 -11.87
C LYS A 49 5.34 12.16 -12.94
N LYS A 50 5.34 13.46 -12.66
CA LYS A 50 5.53 14.48 -13.69
C LYS A 50 6.96 14.24 -14.18
N HIS A 51 7.06 13.59 -15.33
CA HIS A 51 8.20 13.81 -16.20
C HIS A 51 8.32 15.31 -16.50
#